data_AF-A0A4D9CXW3-F1
#
_entry.id   AF-A0A4D9CXW3-F1
#
_cell.length_a   1.000
_cell.length_b   1.000
_cell.length_c   1.000
_cell.angle_alpha   90.00
_cell.angle_beta   90.00
_cell.angle_gamma   90.00
#
_symmetry.space_group_name_H-M   'P 1'
#
loop_
_entity.id
_entity.type
_entity.pdbx_description
1 polymer ?
#
loop_
_entity_poly.entity_id
_entity_poly.type
_entity_poly.pdbx_seq_one_letter_code
_entity_poly.pdbx_strand_id
1 'polypeptide(L)'
;MTNKRSSPNSFFPAGRLPLPSVLVFVVFLLSSLFSVQDVRATPSNKVKFVSLLANDAVLDRYAAAVAATEPLREDRDRALRDNINPLHLWWVKTTKKNVLEAHKSGPRAEAIRRACTYHVTQSSRIIKSLGLSVADFNLITRRLAHDAVLRKKSWLSRQKPLLSCCPECRKPLPRCFLCLLPMGALNPYLELRRQIHQQQRQQQRGGGLPRPEAHQGADEEAALTKLSGVRFGEWWSWCQACGHGGHAHHVRGWFEGGREVCGVTGCRCRCMQRDTAIYGGGAGT
;
A
#
# COMPACT_ATOMS: atom_id res chain seq x y z
N MET A 1 -93.04 -28.68 -33.12
CA MET A 1 -93.01 -28.86 -31.66
C MET A 1 -91.66 -28.38 -31.14
N THR A 2 -91.71 -27.37 -30.27
CA THR A 2 -90.72 -26.90 -29.26
C THR A 2 -89.22 -27.18 -29.46
N ASN A 3 -88.37 -26.14 -29.69
CA ASN A 3 -87.63 -25.33 -28.69
C ASN A 3 -86.43 -26.10 -28.10
N LYS A 4 -85.15 -25.69 -28.16
CA LYS A 4 -84.52 -24.44 -27.67
C LYS A 4 -83.06 -24.33 -28.15
N ARG A 5 -82.63 -23.08 -28.41
CA ARG A 5 -81.39 -22.36 -27.98
C ARG A 5 -80.04 -23.10 -28.13
N SER A 6 -78.93 -22.52 -28.59
CA SER A 6 -78.51 -21.13 -28.76
C SER A 6 -77.24 -21.12 -29.61
N SER A 7 -77.11 -20.05 -30.39
CA SER A 7 -76.04 -19.64 -31.31
C SER A 7 -74.73 -19.22 -30.57
N PRO A 8 -73.70 -18.67 -31.23
CA PRO A 8 -73.06 -19.07 -32.50
C PRO A 8 -71.51 -18.87 -32.50
N ASN A 9 -70.92 -19.08 -33.69
CA ASN A 9 -69.74 -18.39 -34.23
C ASN A 9 -68.36 -18.86 -33.72
N SER A 10 -67.34 -19.05 -34.55
CA SER A 10 -67.18 -18.75 -35.99
C SER A 10 -65.81 -19.25 -36.45
N PHE A 11 -65.76 -19.68 -37.71
CA PHE A 11 -64.69 -19.45 -38.70
C PHE A 11 -63.28 -20.07 -38.49
N PHE A 12 -63.00 -21.07 -39.34
CA PHE A 12 -61.72 -21.36 -40.03
C PHE A 12 -61.13 -20.12 -40.76
N PRO A 13 -59.92 -20.11 -41.40
CA PRO A 13 -58.85 -21.12 -41.52
C PRO A 13 -57.39 -20.55 -41.40
N ALA A 14 -56.42 -21.43 -41.68
CA ALA A 14 -54.97 -21.28 -41.85
C ALA A 14 -54.40 -19.97 -42.47
N GLY A 15 -53.21 -19.57 -41.99
CA GLY A 15 -52.31 -18.61 -42.63
C GLY A 15 -50.87 -18.70 -42.09
N ARG A 16 -49.88 -18.74 -42.99
CA ARG A 16 -48.43 -18.83 -42.70
C ARG A 16 -47.81 -17.48 -42.30
N LEU A 17 -46.60 -17.56 -41.70
CA LEU A 17 -45.49 -16.58 -41.55
C LEU A 17 -45.32 -15.92 -40.16
N PRO A 18 -44.11 -15.48 -39.73
CA PRO A 18 -42.75 -15.83 -40.15
C PRO A 18 -41.76 -16.13 -38.97
N LEU A 19 -40.57 -16.67 -39.31
CA LEU A 19 -39.45 -17.03 -38.43
C LEU A 19 -38.32 -15.95 -38.32
N PRO A 20 -38.53 -14.68 -37.89
CA PRO A 20 -37.41 -13.82 -37.51
C PRO A 20 -37.37 -13.49 -36.01
N SER A 21 -38.46 -13.68 -35.27
CA SER A 21 -38.60 -13.11 -33.93
C SER A 21 -37.86 -13.90 -32.85
N VAL A 22 -37.81 -15.24 -32.96
CA VAL A 22 -37.23 -16.08 -31.91
C VAL A 22 -35.70 -16.03 -31.91
N LEU A 23 -35.07 -15.90 -33.08
CA LEU A 23 -33.62 -15.83 -33.22
C LEU A 23 -33.07 -14.48 -32.74
N VAL A 24 -33.79 -13.39 -32.99
CA VAL A 24 -33.45 -12.05 -32.45
C VAL A 24 -33.57 -12.03 -30.92
N PHE A 25 -34.59 -12.67 -30.35
CA PHE A 25 -34.74 -12.77 -28.89
C PHE A 25 -33.66 -13.64 -28.24
N VAL A 26 -33.23 -14.74 -28.89
CA VAL A 26 -32.15 -15.60 -28.37
C VAL A 26 -30.79 -14.88 -28.47
N VAL A 27 -30.53 -14.10 -29.53
CA VAL A 27 -29.32 -13.28 -29.64
C VAL A 27 -29.33 -12.11 -28.64
N PHE A 28 -30.48 -11.48 -28.38
CA PHE A 28 -30.61 -10.45 -27.35
C PHE A 28 -30.42 -10.99 -25.92
N LEU A 29 -30.92 -12.20 -25.63
CA LEU A 29 -30.71 -12.85 -24.34
C LEU A 29 -29.27 -13.34 -24.15
N LEU A 30 -28.61 -13.83 -25.22
CA LEU A 30 -27.19 -14.22 -25.17
C LEU A 30 -26.24 -13.02 -25.12
N SER A 31 -26.61 -11.87 -25.70
CA SER A 31 -25.84 -10.62 -25.57
C SER A 31 -26.07 -9.91 -24.23
N SER A 32 -27.19 -10.20 -23.55
CA SER A 32 -27.45 -9.75 -22.17
C SER A 32 -26.75 -10.61 -21.10
N LEU A 33 -26.23 -11.79 -21.47
CA LEU A 33 -25.38 -12.64 -20.61
C LEU A 33 -23.89 -12.29 -20.67
N PHE A 34 -23.47 -11.38 -21.56
CA PHE A 34 -22.27 -10.58 -21.31
C PHE A 34 -22.64 -9.53 -20.25
N SER A 35 -22.83 -10.01 -19.03
CA SER A 35 -22.58 -9.20 -17.85
C SER A 35 -21.26 -8.48 -18.11
N VAL A 36 -21.34 -7.16 -18.24
CA VAL A 36 -20.26 -6.29 -17.81
C VAL A 36 -20.02 -6.73 -16.38
N GLN A 37 -19.09 -7.68 -16.20
CA GLN A 37 -18.42 -7.83 -14.94
C GLN A 37 -17.80 -6.46 -14.73
N ASP A 38 -18.52 -5.62 -13.99
CA ASP A 38 -17.90 -4.63 -13.14
C ASP A 38 -16.92 -5.44 -12.30
N VAL A 39 -15.71 -5.60 -12.84
CA VAL A 39 -14.54 -5.95 -12.07
C VAL A 39 -14.40 -4.76 -11.14
N ARG A 40 -15.13 -4.80 -10.03
CA ARG A 40 -14.74 -4.14 -8.79
C ARG A 40 -13.41 -4.78 -8.45
N ALA A 41 -12.37 -4.31 -9.11
CA ALA A 41 -11.00 -4.60 -8.76
C ALA A 41 -10.88 -4.08 -7.33
N THR A 42 -10.97 -4.98 -6.36
CA THR A 42 -10.55 -4.69 -5.00
C THR A 42 -9.11 -4.24 -5.13
N PRO A 43 -8.77 -2.99 -4.79
CA PRO A 43 -7.39 -2.53 -4.91
C PRO A 43 -6.52 -3.46 -4.09
N SER A 44 -5.52 -4.05 -4.75
CA SER A 44 -4.55 -4.93 -4.12
C SER A 44 -3.94 -4.22 -2.91
N ASN A 45 -3.76 -4.91 -1.78
CA ASN A 45 -2.99 -4.39 -0.63
C ASN A 45 -1.53 -4.06 -1.00
N LYS A 46 -1.08 -4.37 -2.23
CA LYS A 46 0.23 -4.00 -2.78
C LYS A 46 0.24 -2.63 -3.46
N VAL A 47 -0.91 -1.97 -3.62
CA VAL A 47 -0.98 -0.64 -4.24
C VAL A 47 -0.10 0.31 -3.42
N LYS A 48 0.97 0.77 -4.07
CA LYS A 48 1.92 1.73 -3.51
C LYS A 48 1.26 3.10 -3.52
N PHE A 49 0.38 3.37 -2.56
CA PHE A 49 -0.08 4.73 -2.33
C PHE A 49 1.13 5.55 -1.90
N VAL A 50 1.63 6.38 -2.81
CA VAL A 50 2.51 7.47 -2.44
C VAL A 50 1.55 8.62 -2.16
N SER A 51 1.02 8.69 -0.94
CA SER A 51 0.39 9.94 -0.48
C SER A 51 1.54 10.94 -0.33
N LEU A 52 1.63 11.78 -1.35
CA LEU A 52 2.69 12.74 -1.56
C LEU A 52 2.30 13.97 -0.76
N LEU A 53 3.05 14.21 0.32
CA LEU A 53 2.83 15.30 1.28
C LEU A 53 3.20 16.67 0.72
N ALA A 54 2.52 17.03 -0.36
CA ALA A 54 2.28 18.37 -0.88
C ALA A 54 1.03 18.18 -1.74
N ASN A 55 0.07 19.11 -1.72
CA ASN A 55 -1.09 19.08 -2.62
C ASN A 55 -0.63 19.24 -4.07
N ASP A 56 0.04 18.23 -4.61
CA ASP A 56 0.46 18.15 -5.99
C ASP A 56 -0.53 17.23 -6.68
N ALA A 57 -1.58 17.84 -7.20
CA ALA A 57 -2.65 17.15 -7.90
C ALA A 57 -2.14 16.26 -9.04
N VAL A 58 -0.93 16.51 -9.59
CA VAL A 58 -0.32 15.68 -10.64
C VAL A 58 0.19 14.36 -10.05
N LEU A 59 0.79 14.43 -8.88
CA LEU A 59 1.34 13.29 -8.15
C LEU A 59 0.24 12.37 -7.58
N ASP A 60 -0.89 12.94 -7.15
CA ASP A 60 -2.06 12.17 -6.73
C ASP A 60 -2.71 11.43 -7.91
N ARG A 61 -2.87 12.12 -9.05
CA ARG A 61 -3.32 11.50 -10.31
C ARG A 61 -2.39 10.37 -10.74
N TYR A 62 -1.08 10.55 -10.57
CA TYR A 62 -0.09 9.51 -10.86
C TYR A 62 -0.23 8.31 -9.92
N ALA A 63 -0.38 8.53 -8.62
CA ALA A 63 -0.58 7.46 -7.64
C ALA A 63 -1.87 6.68 -7.92
N ALA A 64 -2.97 7.37 -8.23
CA ALA A 64 -4.23 6.76 -8.65
C ALA A 64 -4.07 5.95 -9.95
N ALA A 65 -3.32 6.46 -10.93
CA ALA A 65 -3.05 5.74 -12.17
C ALA A 65 -2.23 4.47 -11.93
N VAL A 66 -1.21 4.52 -11.06
CA VAL A 66 -0.44 3.34 -10.67
C VAL A 66 -1.34 2.32 -9.97
N ALA A 67 -2.23 2.76 -9.07
CA ALA A 67 -3.18 1.89 -8.38
C ALA A 67 -4.14 1.19 -9.34
N ALA A 68 -4.76 1.96 -10.22
CA ALA A 68 -5.76 1.46 -11.17
C ALA A 68 -5.15 0.54 -12.25
N THR A 69 -3.87 0.74 -12.61
CA THR A 69 -3.18 -0.10 -13.61
C THR A 69 -2.50 -1.34 -13.00
N GLU A 70 -2.50 -1.48 -11.67
CA GLU A 70 -1.83 -2.59 -10.98
C GLU A 70 -2.41 -3.96 -11.33
N PRO A 71 -3.74 -4.18 -11.32
CA PRO A 71 -4.33 -5.47 -11.70
C PRO A 71 -3.99 -5.86 -13.14
N LEU A 72 -4.06 -4.89 -14.07
CA LEU A 72 -3.71 -5.10 -15.48
C LEU A 72 -2.24 -5.52 -15.64
N ARG A 73 -1.35 -4.98 -14.80
CA ARG A 73 0.06 -5.36 -14.78
C ARG A 73 0.25 -6.75 -14.21
N GLU A 74 -0.49 -7.12 -13.15
CA GLU A 74 -0.44 -8.45 -12.55
C GLU A 74 -0.93 -9.54 -13.51
N ASP A 75 -2.01 -9.29 -14.25
CA ASP A 75 -2.55 -10.23 -15.25
C ASP A 75 -1.58 -10.45 -16.41
N ARG A 76 -0.95 -9.37 -16.91
CA ARG A 76 0.15 -9.49 -17.89
C ARG A 76 1.31 -10.30 -17.34
N ASP A 77 1.76 -9.98 -16.12
CA ASP A 77 2.89 -10.66 -15.49
C ASP A 77 2.56 -12.13 -15.20
N ARG A 78 1.30 -12.48 -14.93
CA ARG A 78 0.80 -13.86 -14.81
C ARG A 78 0.89 -14.59 -16.16
N ALA A 79 0.34 -14.02 -17.22
CA ALA A 79 0.42 -14.58 -18.57
C ALA A 79 1.88 -14.83 -19.01
N LEU A 80 2.81 -13.94 -18.65
CA LEU A 80 4.24 -14.14 -18.90
C LEU A 80 4.81 -15.34 -18.15
N ARG A 81 4.43 -15.55 -16.87
CA ARG A 81 4.88 -16.70 -16.08
C ARG A 81 4.32 -18.02 -16.60
N ASP A 82 3.07 -18.02 -17.05
CA ASP A 82 2.40 -19.24 -17.52
C ASP A 82 2.91 -19.69 -18.89
N ASN A 83 3.45 -18.76 -19.70
CA ASN A 83 3.85 -19.01 -21.08
C ASN A 83 5.37 -19.00 -21.33
N ILE A 84 6.18 -18.57 -20.36
CA ILE A 84 7.65 -18.48 -20.48
C ILE A 84 8.33 -19.23 -19.33
N ASN A 85 9.35 -20.03 -19.65
CA ASN A 85 10.18 -20.68 -18.63
C ASN A 85 10.80 -19.62 -17.68
N PRO A 86 10.77 -19.82 -16.35
CA PRO A 86 11.34 -18.89 -15.37
C PRO A 86 12.78 -18.45 -15.65
N LEU A 87 13.66 -19.36 -16.07
CA LEU A 87 15.06 -19.04 -16.39
C LEU A 87 15.18 -18.17 -17.64
N HIS A 88 14.37 -18.45 -18.66
CA HIS A 88 14.31 -17.64 -19.88
C HIS A 88 13.72 -16.26 -19.60
N LEU A 89 12.65 -16.18 -18.82
CA LEU A 89 12.02 -14.92 -18.42
C LEU A 89 13.00 -14.05 -17.62
N TRP A 90 13.78 -14.65 -16.73
CA TRP A 90 14.84 -13.97 -16.01
C TRP A 90 15.91 -13.43 -16.98
N TRP A 91 16.41 -14.25 -17.91
CA TRP A 91 17.43 -13.85 -18.88
C TRP A 91 16.96 -12.74 -19.82
N VAL A 92 15.73 -12.81 -20.34
CA VAL A 92 15.16 -11.75 -21.18
C VAL A 92 15.05 -10.43 -20.41
N LYS A 93 14.66 -10.49 -19.13
CA LYS A 93 14.58 -9.31 -18.26
C LYS A 93 15.95 -8.71 -17.94
N THR A 94 16.97 -9.52 -17.66
CA THR A 94 18.33 -9.04 -17.34
C THR A 94 19.03 -8.46 -18.56
N THR A 95 18.83 -9.06 -19.74
CA THR A 95 19.39 -8.58 -21.01
C THR A 95 18.61 -7.41 -21.63
N LYS A 96 17.52 -6.95 -20.99
CA LYS A 96 16.62 -5.89 -21.48
C LYS A 96 16.07 -6.16 -22.90
N LYS A 97 16.00 -7.42 -23.32
CA LYS A 97 15.43 -7.79 -24.63
C LYS A 97 13.91 -7.66 -24.60
N ASN A 98 13.33 -7.28 -25.74
CA ASN A 98 11.88 -7.24 -25.87
C ASN A 98 11.31 -8.67 -25.83
N VAL A 99 10.41 -8.92 -24.89
CA VAL A 99 9.78 -10.23 -24.70
C VAL A 99 9.03 -10.68 -25.96
N LEU A 100 8.42 -9.75 -26.69
CA LEU A 100 7.70 -10.04 -27.92
C LEU A 100 8.63 -10.40 -29.09
N GLU A 101 9.86 -9.88 -29.10
CA GLU A 101 10.86 -10.23 -30.10
C GLU A 101 11.48 -11.61 -29.84
N ALA A 102 11.59 -11.99 -28.56
CA ALA A 102 12.07 -13.31 -28.15
C ALA A 102 11.05 -14.43 -28.44
N HIS A 103 9.75 -14.10 -28.50
CA HIS A 103 8.66 -15.06 -28.75
C HIS A 103 7.86 -14.67 -30.00
N LYS A 104 8.36 -15.06 -31.18
CA LYS A 104 7.80 -14.64 -32.47
C LYS A 104 6.55 -15.42 -32.90
N SER A 105 6.50 -16.73 -32.70
CA SER A 105 5.40 -17.59 -33.22
C SER A 105 4.92 -18.64 -32.21
N GLY A 106 3.69 -19.13 -32.43
CA GLY A 106 3.06 -20.17 -31.62
C GLY A 106 1.98 -19.68 -30.64
N PRO A 107 1.21 -20.60 -30.04
CA PRO A 107 0.07 -20.28 -29.17
C PRO A 107 0.49 -19.54 -27.88
N ARG A 108 1.66 -19.89 -27.32
CA ARG A 108 2.24 -19.21 -26.14
C ARG A 108 2.66 -17.77 -26.46
N ALA A 109 3.29 -17.56 -27.62
CA ALA A 109 3.68 -16.23 -28.09
C ALA A 109 2.45 -15.34 -28.31
N GLU A 110 1.36 -15.92 -28.82
CA GLU A 110 0.10 -15.22 -29.03
C GLU A 110 -0.58 -14.84 -27.71
N ALA A 111 -0.60 -15.73 -26.72
CA ALA A 111 -1.09 -15.41 -25.39
C ALA A 111 -0.32 -14.24 -24.74
N ILE A 112 1.02 -14.25 -24.86
CA ILE A 112 1.87 -13.17 -24.37
C ILE A 112 1.58 -11.85 -25.09
N ARG A 113 1.49 -11.87 -26.43
CA ARG A 113 1.14 -10.68 -27.23
C ARG A 113 -0.19 -10.09 -26.81
N ARG A 114 -1.24 -10.91 -26.69
CA ARG A 114 -2.57 -10.46 -26.26
C ARG A 114 -2.53 -9.79 -24.90
N ALA A 115 -1.87 -10.42 -23.92
CA ALA A 115 -1.75 -9.87 -22.57
C ALA A 115 -0.97 -8.54 -22.54
N CYS A 116 0.14 -8.44 -23.28
CA CYS A 116 0.93 -7.20 -23.39
C CYS A 116 0.15 -6.07 -24.08
N THR A 117 -0.51 -6.36 -25.21
CA THR A 117 -1.33 -5.38 -25.93
C THR A 117 -2.51 -4.91 -25.09
N TYR A 118 -3.18 -5.82 -24.39
CA TYR A 118 -4.27 -5.46 -23.48
C TYR A 118 -3.78 -4.55 -22.36
N HIS A 119 -2.66 -4.88 -21.70
CA HIS A 119 -2.07 -4.03 -20.67
C HIS A 119 -1.74 -2.63 -21.18
N VAL A 120 -1.09 -2.51 -22.35
CA VAL A 120 -0.70 -1.20 -22.91
C VAL A 120 -1.93 -0.36 -23.27
N THR A 121 -2.92 -0.96 -23.93
CA THR A 121 -4.13 -0.26 -24.37
C THR A 121 -4.98 0.19 -23.18
N GLN A 122 -5.28 -0.69 -22.23
CA GLN A 122 -6.11 -0.36 -21.07
C GLN A 122 -5.40 0.61 -20.13
N SER A 123 -4.11 0.42 -19.86
CA SER A 123 -3.37 1.34 -18.98
C SER A 123 -3.31 2.75 -19.58
N SER A 124 -3.14 2.87 -20.90
CA SER A 124 -3.18 4.17 -21.58
C SER A 124 -4.53 4.86 -21.46
N ARG A 125 -5.64 4.11 -21.52
CA ARG A 125 -7.00 4.65 -21.31
C ARG A 125 -7.18 5.16 -19.88
N ILE A 126 -6.77 4.38 -18.88
CA ILE A 126 -6.85 4.74 -17.47
C ILE A 126 -6.02 5.99 -17.18
N ILE A 127 -4.76 6.03 -17.62
CA ILE A 127 -3.86 7.18 -17.42
C ILE A 127 -4.48 8.46 -17.99
N LYS A 128 -5.01 8.40 -19.22
CA LYS A 128 -5.69 9.54 -19.85
C LYS A 128 -6.96 9.95 -19.13
N SER A 129 -7.75 8.99 -18.64
CA SER A 129 -8.99 9.27 -17.88
C SER A 129 -8.74 10.01 -16.57
N LEU A 130 -7.55 9.82 -15.97
CA LEU A 130 -7.11 10.54 -14.78
C LEU A 130 -6.47 11.90 -15.10
N GLY A 131 -6.52 12.36 -16.35
CA GLY A 131 -6.00 13.66 -16.76
C GLY A 131 -4.47 13.73 -16.80
N LEU A 132 -3.81 12.61 -17.12
CA LEU A 132 -2.36 12.54 -17.38
C LEU A 132 -2.11 12.06 -18.82
N SER A 133 -1.09 12.58 -19.48
CA SER A 133 -0.59 11.95 -20.71
C SER A 133 0.31 10.75 -20.37
N VAL A 134 0.47 9.82 -21.32
CA VAL A 134 1.42 8.69 -21.17
C VAL A 134 2.86 9.20 -21.05
N ALA A 135 3.18 10.32 -21.71
CA ALA A 135 4.49 10.97 -21.60
C ALA A 135 4.72 11.52 -20.18
N ASP A 136 3.71 12.20 -19.61
CA ASP A 136 3.77 12.72 -18.24
C ASP A 136 3.93 11.58 -17.24
N PHE A 137 3.14 10.51 -17.39
CA PHE A 137 3.24 9.33 -16.54
C PHE A 137 4.66 8.72 -16.55
N ASN A 138 5.25 8.56 -17.74
CA ASN A 138 6.60 8.04 -17.89
C ASN A 138 7.67 9.01 -17.34
N LEU A 139 7.47 10.32 -17.50
CA LEU A 139 8.36 11.34 -16.95
C LEU A 139 8.31 11.34 -15.43
N ILE A 140 7.12 11.34 -14.83
CA ILE A 140 6.92 11.28 -13.38
C ILE A 140 7.52 10.00 -12.81
N THR A 141 7.30 8.85 -13.47
CA THR A 141 7.91 7.56 -13.07
C THR A 141 9.44 7.66 -13.02
N ARG A 142 10.07 8.25 -14.04
CA ARG A 142 11.53 8.43 -14.08
C ARG A 142 12.01 9.41 -13.00
N ARG A 143 11.33 10.55 -12.83
CA ARG A 143 11.65 11.55 -11.80
C ARG A 143 11.59 10.94 -10.41
N LEU A 144 10.52 10.20 -10.10
CA LEU A 144 10.34 9.48 -8.83
C LEU A 144 11.44 8.44 -8.56
N ALA A 145 12.00 7.83 -9.60
CA ALA A 145 13.11 6.89 -9.45
C ALA A 145 14.39 7.57 -8.96
N HIS A 146 14.61 8.84 -9.32
CA HIS A 146 15.80 9.60 -8.96
C HIS A 146 15.60 10.51 -7.73
N ASP A 147 14.36 10.91 -7.43
CA ASP A 147 14.05 11.78 -6.30
C ASP A 147 14.32 11.06 -4.96
N ALA A 148 15.35 11.53 -4.23
CA ALA A 148 15.73 10.97 -2.94
C ALA A 148 14.66 11.21 -1.86
N VAL A 149 13.99 12.36 -1.89
CA VAL A 149 12.96 12.74 -0.91
C VAL A 149 11.74 11.85 -1.06
N LEU A 150 11.27 11.64 -2.29
CA LEU A 150 10.08 10.83 -2.55
C LEU A 150 10.33 9.34 -2.32
N ARG A 151 11.54 8.84 -2.64
CA ARG A 151 11.96 7.48 -2.25
C ARG A 151 11.99 7.31 -0.73
N LYS A 152 12.50 8.30 0.01
CA LYS A 152 12.52 8.29 1.47
C LYS A 152 11.10 8.27 2.05
N LYS A 153 10.19 9.14 1.56
CA LYS A 153 8.77 9.16 1.96
C LYS A 153 8.08 7.82 1.68
N SER A 154 8.28 7.25 0.49
CA SER A 154 7.70 5.94 0.11
C SER A 154 8.24 4.77 0.94
N TRP A 155 9.50 4.85 1.37
CA TRP A 155 10.06 3.86 2.28
C TRP A 155 9.45 4.00 3.69
N LEU A 156 9.43 5.22 4.23
CA LEU A 156 8.89 5.54 5.56
C LEU A 156 7.42 5.13 5.68
N SER A 157 6.60 5.35 4.65
CA SER A 157 5.18 4.98 4.67
C SER A 157 4.91 3.48 4.80
N ARG A 158 5.91 2.62 4.53
CA ARG A 158 5.82 1.16 4.67
C ARG A 158 6.52 0.62 5.91
N GLN A 159 7.22 1.48 6.66
CA GLN A 159 7.93 1.02 7.84
C GLN A 159 7.01 0.92 9.03
N LYS A 160 7.42 0.04 9.97
CA LYS A 160 6.81 -0.06 11.28
C LYS A 160 6.88 1.28 12.02
N PRO A 161 6.03 1.47 13.05
CA PRO A 161 6.08 2.67 13.85
C PRO A 161 7.40 2.98 14.53
N LEU A 162 8.10 1.93 14.96
CA LEU A 162 9.43 2.03 15.54
C LEU A 162 10.43 1.54 14.48
N LEU A 163 11.24 2.46 14.00
CA LEU A 163 12.32 2.20 13.06
C LEU A 163 13.53 1.64 13.81
N SER A 164 14.17 0.61 13.27
CA SER A 164 15.43 0.07 13.80
C SER A 164 16.69 0.71 13.18
N CYS A 165 16.51 1.65 12.27
CA CYS A 165 17.58 2.34 11.56
C CYS A 165 17.27 3.83 11.38
N CYS A 166 18.31 4.62 11.12
CA CYS A 166 18.17 6.04 10.86
C CYS A 166 17.35 6.29 9.58
N PRO A 167 16.31 7.14 9.61
CA PRO A 167 15.48 7.41 8.44
C PRO A 167 16.23 8.14 7.31
N GLU A 168 17.34 8.79 7.61
CA GLU A 168 18.17 9.51 6.64
C GLU A 168 19.18 8.57 5.96
N CYS A 169 20.07 7.96 6.75
CA CYS A 169 21.20 7.21 6.22
C CYS A 169 21.03 5.68 6.25
N ARG A 170 19.92 5.18 6.79
CA ARG A 170 19.58 3.74 6.95
C ARG A 170 20.57 2.91 7.76
N LYS A 171 21.54 3.54 8.41
CA LYS A 171 22.45 2.88 9.35
C LYS A 171 21.66 2.37 10.56
N PRO A 172 22.02 1.22 11.15
CA PRO A 172 21.34 0.67 12.31
C PRO A 172 21.40 1.67 13.47
N LEU A 173 20.32 1.78 14.23
CA LEU A 173 20.33 2.57 15.46
C LEU A 173 21.20 1.88 16.52
N PRO A 174 21.73 2.63 17.50
CA PRO A 174 22.45 2.02 18.60
C PRO A 174 21.55 1.03 19.34
N ARG A 175 22.20 0.04 19.96
CA ARG A 175 21.51 -1.05 20.65
C ARG A 175 21.68 -0.87 22.14
N CYS A 176 20.67 -1.30 22.90
CA CYS A 176 20.78 -1.35 24.34
C CYS A 176 21.90 -2.32 24.74
N PHE A 177 22.79 -1.91 25.66
CA PHE A 177 23.90 -2.77 26.08
C PHE A 177 23.46 -4.03 26.85
N LEU A 178 22.21 -4.08 27.34
CA LEU A 178 21.68 -5.22 28.09
C LEU A 178 20.94 -6.20 27.18
N CYS A 179 19.88 -5.73 26.51
CA CYS A 179 19.06 -6.62 25.68
C CYS A 179 19.53 -6.72 24.23
N LEU A 180 20.53 -5.93 23.82
CA LEU A 180 21.06 -5.87 22.45
C LEU A 180 20.01 -5.59 21.38
N LEU A 181 18.82 -5.11 21.76
CA LEU A 181 17.80 -4.69 20.81
C LEU A 181 18.03 -3.23 20.38
N PRO A 182 17.65 -2.86 19.15
CA PRO A 182 17.71 -1.47 18.70
C PRO A 182 16.85 -0.58 19.57
N MET A 183 17.33 0.63 19.84
CA MET A 183 16.60 1.68 20.55
C MET A 183 15.22 2.01 20.02
N GLY A 184 15.02 1.83 18.72
CA GLY A 184 13.87 2.39 18.04
C GLY A 184 14.04 3.90 17.80
N ALA A 185 13.51 4.36 16.67
CA ALA A 185 13.18 5.75 16.45
C ALA A 185 11.74 5.82 15.97
N LEU A 186 10.96 6.78 16.45
CA LEU A 186 9.61 6.96 15.94
C LEU A 186 9.67 7.26 14.44
N ASN A 187 8.86 6.56 13.66
CA ASN A 187 8.72 6.83 12.24
C ASN A 187 8.03 8.20 12.06
N PRO A 188 8.73 9.23 11.53
CA PRO A 188 8.17 10.57 11.41
C PRO A 188 6.94 10.63 10.48
N TYR A 189 6.79 9.64 9.59
CA TYR A 189 5.63 9.56 8.70
C TYR A 189 4.34 9.23 9.44
N LEU A 190 4.40 8.57 10.61
CA LEU A 190 3.20 8.23 11.38
C LEU A 190 2.55 9.45 12.03
N GLU A 191 3.34 10.30 12.68
CA GLU A 191 2.80 11.52 13.30
C GLU A 191 2.19 12.43 12.24
N LEU A 192 2.83 12.51 11.08
CA LEU A 192 2.32 13.27 9.94
C LEU A 192 1.02 12.70 9.38
N ARG A 193 0.92 11.36 9.25
CA ARG A 193 -0.34 10.71 8.82
C ARG A 193 -1.45 10.90 9.85
N ARG A 194 -1.15 10.91 11.15
CA ARG A 194 -2.09 11.23 12.22
C ARG A 194 -2.64 12.65 12.07
N GLN A 195 -1.78 13.64 11.85
CA GLN A 195 -2.16 15.04 11.66
C GLN A 195 -3.10 15.21 10.45
N ILE A 196 -2.80 14.55 9.33
CA ILE A 196 -3.68 14.57 8.14
C ILE A 196 -5.06 14.00 8.47
N HIS A 197 -5.14 12.84 9.13
CA HIS A 197 -6.43 12.26 9.50
C HIS A 197 -7.21 13.19 10.44
N GLN A 198 -6.55 13.85 11.39
CA GLN A 198 -7.18 14.83 12.27
C GLN A 198 -7.75 16.02 11.48
N GLN A 199 -7.00 16.56 10.51
CA GLN A 199 -7.47 17.65 9.65
C GLN A 199 -8.67 17.23 8.78
N GLN A 200 -8.62 16.04 8.17
CA GLN A 200 -9.74 15.50 7.38
C GLN A 200 -11.00 15.31 8.24
N ARG A 201 -10.85 14.80 9.47
CA ARG A 201 -11.96 14.67 10.44
C ARG A 201 -12.57 16.02 10.80
N GLN A 202 -11.76 17.08 10.90
CA GLN A 202 -12.26 18.43 11.17
C GLN A 202 -13.01 19.01 9.97
N GLN A 203 -12.54 18.79 8.73
CA GLN A 203 -13.23 19.24 7.52
C GLN A 203 -14.57 18.51 7.26
N GLN A 204 -14.69 17.23 7.61
CA GLN A 204 -15.92 16.46 7.42
C GLN A 204 -17.04 16.79 8.41
N ARG A 205 -16.77 17.52 9.49
CA ARG A 205 -17.82 18.02 10.40
C ARG A 205 -18.77 19.05 9.77
N GLY A 206 -18.51 19.47 8.52
CA GLY A 206 -19.39 20.36 7.75
C GLY A 206 -20.27 19.70 6.67
N GLY A 207 -20.21 18.38 6.46
CA GLY A 207 -20.96 17.72 5.37
C GLY A 207 -21.48 16.33 5.74
N GLY A 208 -22.78 16.23 6.00
CA GLY A 208 -23.45 15.01 6.49
C GLY A 208 -23.67 13.91 5.44
N LEU A 209 -22.60 13.23 5.02
CA LEU A 209 -22.72 11.93 4.34
C LEU A 209 -22.27 10.76 5.24
N PRO A 210 -22.89 9.56 5.14
CA PRO A 210 -22.51 8.43 5.97
C PRO A 210 -21.14 7.87 5.56
N ARG A 211 -20.35 7.59 6.59
CA ARG A 211 -18.99 7.05 6.59
C ARG A 211 -18.90 5.65 5.95
N PRO A 212 -17.96 5.37 5.02
CA PRO A 212 -17.54 4.01 4.72
C PRO A 212 -16.75 3.46 5.91
N GLU A 213 -17.02 2.22 6.33
CA GLU A 213 -16.36 1.58 7.47
C GLU A 213 -14.84 1.42 7.22
N ALA A 214 -14.06 2.31 7.83
CA ALA A 214 -12.59 2.30 7.76
C ALA A 214 -12.02 1.24 8.71
N HIS A 215 -11.97 -0.02 8.26
CA HIS A 215 -11.35 -1.13 9.00
C HIS A 215 -9.83 -0.96 9.23
N GLN A 216 -9.16 -0.04 8.53
CA GLN A 216 -7.70 0.16 8.66
C GLN A 216 -7.30 1.24 9.69
N GLY A 217 -8.23 2.10 10.12
CA GLY A 217 -7.90 3.24 11.01
C GLY A 217 -7.80 2.86 12.49
N ALA A 218 -8.47 1.78 12.92
CA ALA A 218 -8.51 1.37 14.31
C ALA A 218 -7.15 0.82 14.80
N ASP A 219 -6.48 0.00 13.99
CA ASP A 219 -5.18 -0.59 14.32
C ASP A 219 -4.07 0.47 14.38
N GLU A 220 -4.17 1.50 13.54
CA GLU A 220 -3.19 2.58 13.45
C GLU A 220 -3.36 3.62 14.56
N GLU A 221 -4.59 3.99 14.91
CA GLU A 221 -4.86 4.88 16.06
C GLU A 221 -4.54 4.16 17.38
N ALA A 222 -4.75 2.84 17.48
CA ALA A 222 -4.29 2.03 18.60
C ALA A 222 -2.76 1.94 18.66
N ALA A 223 -2.07 1.75 17.53
CA ALA A 223 -0.61 1.76 17.46
C ALA A 223 -0.02 3.13 17.83
N LEU A 224 -0.64 4.23 17.38
CA LEU A 224 -0.26 5.60 17.74
C LEU A 224 -0.54 5.92 19.20
N THR A 225 -1.64 5.44 19.77
CA THR A 225 -1.93 5.60 21.21
C THR A 225 -0.91 4.83 22.06
N LYS A 226 -0.42 3.69 21.54
CA LYS A 226 0.70 2.94 22.13
C LYS A 226 2.04 3.68 22.04
N LEU A 227 2.19 4.64 21.11
CA LEU A 227 3.40 5.46 20.92
C LEU A 227 3.32 6.83 21.60
N SER A 228 2.16 7.48 21.65
CA SER A 228 1.97 8.71 22.43
C SER A 228 2.11 8.46 23.93
N GLY A 229 2.08 7.20 24.34
CA GLY A 229 2.45 6.72 25.66
C GLY A 229 3.64 5.76 25.62
N VAL A 230 4.71 6.05 24.85
CA VAL A 230 6.00 5.34 25.06
C VAL A 230 6.29 5.43 26.55
N ARG A 231 6.05 4.33 27.28
CA ARG A 231 6.22 4.30 28.72
C ARG A 231 7.69 4.63 28.99
N PHE A 232 7.98 5.37 30.06
CA PHE A 232 9.35 5.76 30.40
C PHE A 232 10.36 4.61 30.23
N GLY A 233 9.97 3.37 30.54
CA GLY A 233 10.80 2.18 30.36
C GLY A 233 11.33 1.89 28.95
N GLU A 234 10.66 2.38 27.90
CA GLU A 234 11.05 2.23 26.49
C GLU A 234 11.89 3.42 25.99
N TRP A 235 12.11 4.44 26.82
CA TRP A 235 12.96 5.57 26.45
C TRP A 235 14.41 5.14 26.36
N TRP A 236 15.16 5.79 25.47
CA TRP A 236 16.61 5.63 25.46
C TRP A 236 17.24 6.52 26.53
N SER A 237 18.04 5.91 27.39
CA SER A 237 18.82 6.58 28.43
C SER A 237 20.30 6.27 28.22
N TRP A 238 21.16 7.28 28.35
CA TRP A 238 22.61 7.11 28.21
C TRP A 238 23.36 7.95 29.23
N CYS A 239 24.57 7.51 29.57
CA CYS A 239 25.47 8.30 30.39
C CYS A 239 26.19 9.33 29.52
N GLN A 240 26.15 10.60 29.90
CA GLN A 240 26.83 11.68 29.18
C GLN A 240 28.37 11.55 29.21
N ALA A 241 28.93 10.86 30.21
CA ALA A 241 30.38 10.70 30.35
C ALA A 241 30.97 9.59 29.48
N CYS A 242 30.26 8.47 29.27
CA CYS A 242 30.76 7.35 28.46
C CYS A 242 29.97 7.11 27.17
N GLY A 243 28.86 7.80 26.95
CA GLY A 243 28.01 7.64 25.76
C GLY A 243 27.25 6.31 25.68
N HIS A 244 27.46 5.39 26.62
CA HIS A 244 26.77 4.10 26.65
C HIS A 244 25.37 4.24 27.24
N GLY A 245 24.42 3.50 26.65
CA GLY A 245 23.02 3.63 26.99
C GLY A 245 22.19 2.39 26.64
N GLY A 246 20.96 2.42 27.12
CA GLY A 246 20.00 1.34 26.96
C GLY A 246 18.56 1.82 27.10
N HIS A 247 17.61 0.89 26.99
CA HIS A 247 16.23 1.17 27.37
C HIS A 247 16.17 1.51 28.87
N ALA A 248 15.44 2.56 29.24
CA ALA A 248 15.45 3.10 30.58
C ALA A 248 15.13 2.05 31.66
N HIS A 249 14.23 1.10 31.41
CA HIS A 249 13.93 0.04 32.38
C HIS A 249 15.10 -0.94 32.59
N HIS A 250 15.84 -1.26 31.52
CA HIS A 250 17.03 -2.12 31.63
C HIS A 250 18.16 -1.37 32.34
N VAL A 251 18.39 -0.10 31.99
CA VAL A 251 19.39 0.75 32.63
C VAL A 251 19.08 0.93 34.11
N ARG A 252 17.82 1.24 34.45
CA ARG A 252 17.36 1.34 35.84
C ARG A 252 17.54 0.04 36.60
N GLY A 253 17.06 -1.09 36.06
CA GLY A 253 17.24 -2.41 36.69
C GLY A 253 18.72 -2.79 36.85
N TRP A 254 19.60 -2.31 35.97
CA TRP A 254 21.04 -2.47 36.13
C TRP A 254 21.54 -1.77 37.40
N PHE A 255 21.20 -0.51 37.62
CA PHE A 255 21.66 0.25 38.78
C PHE A 255 20.93 -0.11 40.09
N GLU A 256 19.63 -0.40 40.05
CA GLU A 256 18.86 -0.89 41.21
C GLU A 256 19.39 -2.22 41.75
N GLY A 257 20.01 -3.04 40.90
CA GLY A 257 20.69 -4.27 41.31
C GLY A 257 22.05 -4.06 41.99
N GLY A 258 22.37 -2.85 42.48
CA GLY A 258 23.57 -2.55 43.27
C GLY A 258 24.86 -2.34 42.46
N ARG A 259 24.76 -2.18 41.13
CA ARG A 259 25.94 -2.00 40.26
C ARG A 259 26.20 -0.53 40.04
N GLU A 260 27.39 -0.04 40.36
CA GLU A 260 27.72 1.39 40.21
C GLU A 260 28.39 1.74 38.87
N VAL A 261 28.93 0.73 38.18
CA VAL A 261 29.70 0.85 36.94
C VAL A 261 28.82 0.57 35.72
N CYS A 262 29.14 1.21 34.60
CA CYS A 262 28.53 0.97 33.29
C CYS A 262 28.50 -0.52 32.94
N GLY A 263 27.37 -1.03 32.44
CA GLY A 263 27.24 -2.44 32.06
C GLY A 263 27.80 -2.80 30.69
N VAL A 264 28.46 -1.88 29.99
CA VAL A 264 29.22 -2.21 28.77
C VAL A 264 30.54 -2.83 29.15
N THR A 265 30.83 -4.02 28.61
CA THR A 265 32.08 -4.74 28.83
C THR A 265 33.29 -3.85 28.55
N GLY A 266 34.20 -3.76 29.52
CA GLY A 266 35.41 -2.94 29.42
C GLY A 266 35.24 -1.46 29.78
N CYS A 267 34.01 -0.97 29.97
CA CYS A 267 33.78 0.39 30.45
C CYS A 267 33.95 0.47 31.97
N ARG A 268 34.78 1.39 32.45
CA ARG A 268 35.01 1.64 33.89
C ARG A 268 34.30 2.89 34.42
N CYS A 269 33.34 3.43 33.66
CA CYS A 269 32.61 4.64 34.06
C CYS A 269 31.68 4.33 35.23
N ARG A 270 31.82 5.06 36.34
CA ARG A 270 30.88 5.03 37.48
C ARG A 270 29.64 5.85 37.18
N CYS A 271 28.79 5.34 36.30
CA CYS A 271 27.62 6.07 35.78
C CYS A 271 26.67 6.51 36.90
N MET A 272 26.46 5.68 37.93
CA MET A 272 25.55 5.98 39.04
C MET A 272 25.96 7.22 39.84
N GLN A 273 27.26 7.34 40.12
CA GLN A 273 27.82 8.46 40.90
C GLN A 273 27.80 9.79 40.12
N ARG A 274 27.66 9.73 38.79
CA ARG A 274 27.60 10.91 37.93
C ARG A 274 26.19 11.47 37.78
N ASP A 275 25.16 10.64 38.00
CA ASP A 275 23.76 11.06 37.94
C ASP A 275 23.37 11.87 39.19
N THR A 276 23.91 11.50 40.35
CA THR A 276 23.67 12.20 41.64
C THR A 276 24.28 13.60 41.69
N ALA A 277 25.37 13.87 40.98
CA ALA A 277 26.05 15.16 40.99
C ALA A 277 25.22 16.30 40.36
N ILE A 278 24.24 15.99 39.51
CA ILE A 278 23.40 16.99 38.82
C ILE A 278 22.21 17.43 39.70
N TYR A 279 21.68 16.53 40.53
CA TYR A 279 20.55 16.81 41.43
C TYR A 279 20.96 17.04 42.89
N GLY A 280 22.23 16.79 43.25
CA GLY A 280 22.75 16.79 44.62
C GLY A 280 23.39 18.10 45.09
N GLY A 281 23.27 19.21 44.35
CA GLY A 281 23.80 20.52 44.77
C GLY A 281 22.97 21.25 45.84
N GLY A 282 22.10 20.55 46.58
CA GLY A 282 21.12 21.16 47.48
C GLY A 282 20.66 20.24 48.60
N ALA A 283 21.55 19.45 49.20
CA ALA A 283 21.31 18.86 50.50
C ALA A 283 22.62 18.95 51.28
N GLY A 284 22.69 19.95 52.15
CA GLY A 284 23.87 20.20 52.96
C GLY A 284 24.10 19.13 54.02
N THR A 285 25.37 18.86 54.26
CA THR A 285 26.06 19.02 55.56
C THR A 285 27.52 19.28 55.27
#